data_AF-A0A946HLS0-F1
#
_entry.id   AF-A0A946HLS0-F1
#
_cell.length_a   1.000
_cell.length_b   1.000
_cell.length_c   1.000
_cell.angle_alpha   90.00
_cell.angle_beta   90.00
_cell.angle_gamma   90.00
#
_symmetry.space_group_name_H-M   'P 1'
#
loop_
_entity.id
_entity.type
_entity.pdbx_description
1 polymer ?
#
loop_
_entity_poly.entity_id
_entity_poly.type
_entity_poly.pdbx_seq_one_letter_code
_entity_poly.pdbx_strand_id
1 'polypeptide(L)'
;MRRLLFLACLKFLKGLTSGANVGKITLAATLLDWSRVTHPHKAYVGIIDGSQLKSWWHNHGKRIVAKNIRYALGDTDVNNQIKATAESNPENFWYFHNGITLIADESSRAPSASASHTSGNFEFRGASIVNGAQTVSTLARIADDEALGSVKVSIRVILLSEAPDDFGSSVTRTNNLQNRVEGRDFVSRDQEQDRIRGEMSLEKIDYQIHRSEDFVPTALSCDLIEVTTALACASSDPSHSVAAKTGIGRFYNDLSRAPYKAIFNPNTSGARAFNAVRILRAVDKWIADRKSQADRKSGYSWGLLVHGNRAMASAVFARLGNHLLDQPISEFPTDYESKVFAACEEVYPIILDHLEKVFPNKALAVLFKGPKNCKTIHKLVSQQLSA
;
A
#
# COMPACT_ATOMS: atom_id res chain seq x y z
N MET A 1 -8.84 18.34 -33.00
CA MET A 1 -8.44 17.72 -31.71
C MET A 1 -9.25 16.48 -31.31
N ARG A 2 -10.60 16.51 -31.34
CA ARG A 2 -11.45 15.35 -30.95
C ARG A 2 -11.27 14.08 -31.79
N ARG A 3 -10.96 14.18 -33.08
CA ARG A 3 -10.67 13.02 -33.97
C ARG A 3 -9.36 12.29 -33.65
N LEU A 4 -8.31 13.01 -33.21
CA LEU A 4 -7.04 12.37 -32.81
C LEU A 4 -7.17 11.64 -31.47
N LEU A 5 -7.95 12.17 -30.52
CA LEU A 5 -8.25 11.49 -29.26
C LEU A 5 -9.04 10.19 -29.49
N PHE A 6 -9.99 10.21 -30.44
CA PHE A 6 -10.80 9.04 -30.76
C PHE A 6 -9.97 7.93 -31.46
N LEU A 7 -9.05 8.29 -32.36
CA LEU A 7 -8.13 7.35 -33.00
C LEU A 7 -7.04 6.81 -32.06
N ALA A 8 -6.58 7.60 -31.10
CA ALA A 8 -5.67 7.14 -30.04
C ALA A 8 -6.38 6.17 -29.09
N CYS A 9 -7.64 6.46 -28.73
CA CYS A 9 -8.48 5.57 -27.93
C CYS A 9 -8.81 4.27 -28.69
N LEU A 10 -9.07 4.33 -30.00
CA LEU A 10 -9.27 3.14 -30.84
C LEU A 10 -8.00 2.31 -31.03
N LYS A 11 -6.81 2.93 -31.10
CA LYS A 11 -5.52 2.22 -31.11
C LYS A 11 -5.21 1.58 -29.75
N PHE A 12 -5.59 2.23 -28.66
CA PHE A 12 -5.46 1.70 -27.30
C PHE A 12 -6.42 0.52 -27.05
N LEU A 13 -7.68 0.66 -27.49
CA LEU A 13 -8.66 -0.44 -27.51
C LEU A 13 -8.25 -1.56 -28.48
N LYS A 14 -7.66 -1.25 -29.64
CA LYS A 14 -7.10 -2.27 -30.54
C LYS A 14 -5.87 -2.98 -29.95
N GLY A 15 -5.07 -2.28 -29.14
CA GLY A 15 -3.98 -2.86 -28.35
C GLY A 15 -4.46 -3.72 -27.16
N LEU A 16 -5.68 -3.51 -26.68
CA LEU A 16 -6.36 -4.38 -25.71
C LEU A 16 -7.07 -5.56 -26.39
N THR A 17 -7.52 -5.43 -27.64
CA THR A 17 -8.06 -6.54 -28.43
C THR A 17 -6.99 -7.39 -29.12
N SER A 18 -5.71 -7.00 -29.08
CA SER A 18 -4.59 -7.87 -29.47
C SER A 18 -4.15 -8.80 -28.33
N GLY A 19 -5.12 -9.33 -27.56
CA GLY A 19 -4.92 -10.45 -26.63
C GLY A 19 -4.66 -11.79 -27.33
N ALA A 20 -4.49 -11.79 -28.65
CA ALA A 20 -4.46 -12.97 -29.50
C ALA A 20 -3.10 -13.70 -29.57
N ASN A 21 -2.08 -13.33 -28.77
CA ASN A 21 -0.82 -14.08 -28.78
C ASN A 21 0.01 -14.00 -27.48
N VAL A 22 -0.64 -13.99 -26.31
CA VAL A 22 0.05 -14.47 -25.10
C VAL A 22 0.01 -15.99 -25.18
N GLY A 23 1.08 -16.60 -25.73
CA GLY A 23 1.15 -18.04 -25.98
C GLY A 23 0.61 -18.84 -24.78
N LYS A 24 -0.35 -19.73 -25.05
CA LYS A 24 -1.09 -20.51 -24.05
C LYS A 24 -0.10 -21.16 -23.10
N ILE A 25 -0.08 -20.71 -21.84
CA ILE A 25 0.81 -21.26 -20.82
C ILE A 25 0.26 -22.60 -20.37
N THR A 26 1.14 -23.59 -20.26
CA THR A 26 0.82 -24.90 -19.68
C THR A 26 1.52 -25.01 -18.34
N LEU A 27 0.78 -25.32 -17.29
CA LEU A 27 1.28 -25.46 -15.92
C LEU A 27 1.05 -26.88 -15.42
N ALA A 28 2.13 -27.55 -15.01
CA ALA A 28 2.05 -28.78 -14.24
C ALA A 28 1.82 -28.45 -12.76
N ALA A 29 0.90 -29.15 -12.11
CA ALA A 29 0.52 -28.93 -10.72
C ALA A 29 0.29 -30.25 -9.99
N THR A 30 0.86 -30.40 -8.81
CA THR A 30 0.45 -31.40 -7.82
C THR A 30 -0.43 -30.70 -6.79
N LEU A 31 -1.72 -31.03 -6.77
CA LEU A 31 -2.69 -30.50 -5.82
C LEU A 31 -2.88 -31.49 -4.67
N LEU A 32 -2.71 -31.02 -3.44
CA LEU A 32 -2.98 -31.74 -2.21
C LEU A 32 -4.43 -31.46 -1.74
N ASP A 33 -5.03 -32.42 -1.05
CA ASP A 33 -6.37 -32.31 -0.43
C ASP A 33 -7.41 -31.66 -1.35
N TRP A 34 -7.51 -32.17 -2.58
CA TRP A 34 -8.23 -31.52 -3.66
C TRP A 34 -9.63 -32.10 -3.87
N SER A 35 -10.53 -31.23 -4.30
CA SER A 35 -11.90 -31.54 -4.68
C SER A 35 -12.24 -30.93 -6.04
N ARG A 36 -13.27 -31.48 -6.70
CA ARG A 36 -13.74 -31.05 -8.01
C ARG A 36 -15.16 -30.51 -7.92
N VAL A 37 -15.36 -29.35 -8.50
CA VAL A 37 -16.68 -28.78 -8.79
C VAL A 37 -17.03 -29.15 -10.24
N THR A 38 -18.21 -29.73 -10.44
CA THR A 38 -18.68 -30.16 -11.77
C THR A 38 -19.70 -29.21 -12.38
N HIS A 39 -20.42 -28.43 -11.57
CA HIS A 39 -21.48 -27.52 -12.00
C HIS A 39 -21.44 -26.19 -11.20
N PRO A 40 -21.84 -25.03 -11.78
CA PRO A 40 -22.23 -24.84 -13.18
C PRO A 40 -21.03 -24.82 -14.15
N HIS A 41 -19.82 -24.58 -13.65
CA HIS A 41 -18.59 -24.63 -14.44
C HIS A 41 -17.54 -25.49 -13.73
N LYS A 42 -16.80 -26.28 -14.50
CA LYS A 42 -15.81 -27.21 -13.97
C LYS A 42 -14.69 -26.44 -13.26
N ALA A 43 -14.38 -26.84 -12.04
CA ALA A 43 -13.29 -26.24 -11.26
C ALA A 43 -12.64 -27.27 -10.33
N TYR A 44 -11.43 -26.95 -9.88
CA TYR A 44 -10.73 -27.67 -8.81
C TYR A 44 -10.46 -26.71 -7.66
N VAL A 45 -10.51 -27.24 -6.44
CA VAL A 45 -10.06 -26.55 -5.23
C VAL A 45 -9.12 -27.50 -4.50
N GLY A 46 -8.04 -26.99 -3.94
CA GLY A 46 -7.10 -27.78 -3.15
C GLY A 46 -5.96 -26.93 -2.60
N ILE A 47 -4.85 -27.58 -2.30
CA ILE A 47 -3.64 -26.96 -1.78
C ILE A 47 -2.49 -27.17 -2.76
N ILE A 48 -1.65 -26.15 -2.96
CA ILE A 48 -0.43 -26.23 -3.76
C ILE A 48 0.76 -25.75 -2.93
N ASP A 49 1.92 -26.36 -3.15
CA ASP A 49 3.15 -26.01 -2.44
C ASP A 49 3.78 -24.73 -2.98
N GLY A 50 4.39 -23.95 -2.08
CA GLY A 50 5.11 -22.72 -2.43
C GLY A 50 6.22 -22.93 -3.46
N SER A 51 6.90 -24.08 -3.41
CA SER A 51 7.94 -24.49 -4.37
C SER A 51 7.42 -24.58 -5.81
N GLN A 52 6.21 -25.12 -6.01
CA GLN A 52 5.58 -25.22 -7.33
C GLN A 52 5.24 -23.82 -7.89
N LEU A 53 4.76 -22.93 -7.03
CA LEU A 53 4.46 -21.53 -7.40
C LEU A 53 5.73 -20.76 -7.78
N LYS A 54 6.83 -20.97 -7.05
CA LYS A 54 8.15 -20.43 -7.40
C LYS A 54 8.59 -20.93 -8.78
N SER A 55 8.46 -22.22 -9.05
CA SER A 55 8.79 -22.81 -10.36
C SER A 55 7.96 -22.19 -11.51
N TRP A 56 6.65 -22.07 -11.32
CA TRP A 56 5.76 -21.41 -12.29
C TRP A 56 6.20 -19.98 -12.61
N TRP A 57 6.58 -19.21 -11.59
CA TRP A 57 7.06 -17.85 -11.77
C TRP A 57 8.41 -17.78 -12.47
N HIS A 58 9.37 -18.64 -12.12
CA HIS A 58 10.67 -18.66 -12.82
C HIS A 58 10.53 -19.01 -14.30
N ASN A 59 9.64 -19.95 -14.64
CA ASN A 59 9.47 -20.44 -16.01
C ASN A 59 8.69 -19.45 -16.90
N HIS A 60 7.71 -18.73 -16.35
CA HIS A 60 6.79 -17.90 -17.14
C HIS A 60 6.83 -16.41 -16.80
N GLY A 61 7.41 -16.05 -15.66
CA GLY A 61 7.51 -14.69 -15.16
C GLY A 61 6.17 -13.97 -15.17
N LYS A 62 6.20 -12.72 -15.64
CA LYS A 62 5.02 -11.85 -15.71
C LYS A 62 3.90 -12.36 -16.63
N ARG A 63 4.17 -13.32 -17.52
CA ARG A 63 3.15 -13.82 -18.45
C ARG A 63 2.05 -14.63 -17.74
N ILE A 64 2.39 -15.32 -16.65
CA ILE A 64 1.43 -16.16 -15.93
C ILE A 64 0.29 -15.36 -15.29
N VAL A 65 0.55 -14.10 -14.95
CA VAL A 65 -0.39 -13.17 -14.31
C VAL A 65 -0.85 -12.07 -15.28
N ALA A 66 -0.62 -12.19 -16.58
CA ALA A 66 -0.89 -11.13 -17.56
C ALA A 66 -2.37 -10.68 -17.63
N LYS A 67 -3.31 -11.55 -17.25
CA LYS A 67 -4.74 -11.22 -17.16
C LYS A 67 -5.12 -10.51 -15.86
N ASN A 68 -4.21 -10.43 -14.88
CA ASN A 68 -4.43 -9.70 -13.64
C ASN A 68 -4.22 -8.19 -13.87
N ILE A 69 -5.25 -7.37 -13.67
CA ILE A 69 -5.17 -5.90 -13.92
C ILE A 69 -4.55 -5.12 -12.75
N ARG A 70 -4.31 -5.75 -11.58
CA ARG A 70 -3.64 -5.12 -10.42
C ARG A 70 -2.13 -5.06 -10.58
N TYR A 71 -1.67 -4.88 -11.81
CA TYR A 71 -0.27 -5.00 -12.20
C TYR A 71 0.57 -3.78 -11.77
N ALA A 72 0.76 -3.64 -10.46
CA ALA A 72 1.78 -2.82 -9.84
C ALA A 72 2.65 -3.73 -8.96
N LEU A 73 3.57 -4.46 -9.60
CA LEU A 73 4.63 -5.21 -8.91
C LEU A 73 5.62 -4.20 -8.32
N GLY A 74 5.38 -3.78 -7.09
CA GLY A 74 6.32 -3.08 -6.24
C GLY A 74 6.39 -3.75 -4.87
N ASP A 75 7.45 -3.50 -4.10
CA ASP A 75 7.52 -3.95 -2.71
C ASP A 75 6.46 -3.21 -1.89
N THR A 76 5.31 -3.85 -1.70
CA THR A 76 4.24 -3.35 -0.83
C THR A 76 4.36 -3.97 0.56
N ASP A 77 3.71 -3.38 1.57
CA ASP A 77 3.65 -3.96 2.91
C ASP A 77 3.03 -5.39 2.88
N VAL A 78 2.15 -5.67 1.91
CA VAL A 78 1.62 -7.02 1.62
C VAL A 78 2.73 -8.00 1.26
N ASN A 79 3.62 -7.62 0.34
CA ASN A 79 4.73 -8.48 -0.08
C ASN A 79 5.68 -8.75 1.09
N ASN A 80 5.89 -7.76 1.97
CA ASN A 80 6.71 -7.93 3.17
C ASN A 80 6.08 -8.91 4.16
N GLN A 81 4.76 -8.84 4.38
CA GLN A 81 4.04 -9.77 5.26
C GLN A 81 4.07 -11.22 4.72
N ILE A 82 3.84 -11.38 3.41
CA ILE A 82 3.93 -12.69 2.73
C ILE A 82 5.32 -13.27 2.91
N LYS A 83 6.36 -12.47 2.62
CA LYS A 83 7.76 -12.88 2.77
C LYS A 83 8.07 -13.28 4.21
N ALA A 84 7.72 -12.43 5.18
CA ALA A 84 7.99 -12.68 6.59
C ALA A 84 7.31 -13.96 7.11
N THR A 85 6.07 -14.23 6.68
CA THR A 85 5.38 -15.47 7.07
C THR A 85 6.06 -16.69 6.46
N ALA A 86 6.36 -16.64 5.16
CA ALA A 86 6.99 -17.76 4.45
C ALA A 86 8.41 -18.06 4.97
N GLU A 87 9.16 -17.06 5.43
CA GLU A 87 10.52 -17.25 5.97
C GLU A 87 10.53 -17.62 7.46
N SER A 88 9.63 -17.07 8.27
CA SER A 88 9.68 -17.23 9.73
C SER A 88 8.72 -18.29 10.29
N ASN A 89 7.55 -18.48 9.67
CA ASN A 89 6.50 -19.40 10.14
C ASN A 89 5.75 -20.04 8.94
N PRO A 90 6.44 -20.79 8.06
CA PRO A 90 5.88 -21.28 6.79
C PRO A 90 4.65 -22.18 6.99
N GLU A 91 4.58 -22.94 8.09
CA GLU A 91 3.45 -23.78 8.45
C GLU A 91 2.16 -22.99 8.70
N ASN A 92 2.27 -21.73 9.13
CA ASN A 92 1.13 -20.85 9.36
C ASN A 92 0.63 -20.15 8.07
N PHE A 93 1.34 -20.33 6.95
CA PHE A 93 1.07 -19.58 5.72
C PHE A 93 -0.35 -19.77 5.21
N TRP A 94 -0.85 -21.01 5.22
CA TRP A 94 -2.19 -21.35 4.76
C TRP A 94 -3.30 -20.62 5.54
N TYR A 95 -3.06 -20.33 6.83
CA TYR A 95 -4.02 -19.65 7.70
C TYR A 95 -3.99 -18.14 7.55
N PHE A 96 -2.83 -17.55 7.25
CA PHE A 96 -2.65 -16.09 7.24
C PHE A 96 -2.82 -15.45 5.87
N HIS A 97 -2.61 -16.21 4.79
CA HIS A 97 -2.60 -15.67 3.43
C HIS A 97 -3.73 -16.22 2.59
N ASN A 98 -4.30 -15.34 1.77
CA ASN A 98 -5.25 -15.75 0.76
C ASN A 98 -4.57 -16.65 -0.28
N GLY A 99 -5.34 -17.60 -0.78
CA GLY A 99 -4.92 -18.49 -1.85
C GLY A 99 -4.75 -17.80 -3.21
N ILE A 100 -4.52 -18.60 -4.24
CA ILE A 100 -4.45 -18.15 -5.63
C ILE A 100 -5.67 -18.64 -6.41
N THR A 101 -6.08 -17.86 -7.42
CA THR A 101 -7.09 -18.29 -8.40
C THR A 101 -6.45 -18.36 -9.78
N LEU A 102 -6.48 -19.55 -10.36
CA LEU A 102 -6.03 -19.87 -11.70
C LEU A 102 -7.26 -20.03 -12.61
N ILE A 103 -7.25 -19.41 -13.77
CA ILE A 103 -8.14 -19.79 -14.88
C ILE A 103 -7.32 -20.61 -15.88
N ALA A 104 -7.92 -21.64 -16.47
CA ALA A 104 -7.31 -22.44 -17.52
C ALA A 104 -8.36 -22.79 -18.57
N ASP A 105 -7.94 -22.98 -19.82
CA ASP A 105 -8.84 -23.44 -20.87
C ASP A 105 -9.28 -24.88 -20.55
N GLU A 106 -8.33 -25.76 -20.23
CA GLU A 106 -8.55 -27.19 -20.03
C GLU A 106 -7.61 -27.77 -18.97
N SER A 107 -7.97 -28.94 -18.45
CA SER A 107 -7.12 -29.74 -17.55
C SER A 107 -6.95 -31.16 -18.09
N SER A 108 -5.73 -31.68 -18.09
CA SER A 108 -5.46 -33.11 -18.22
C SER A 108 -4.88 -33.66 -16.90
N ARG A 109 -5.10 -34.94 -16.61
CA ARG A 109 -4.55 -35.60 -15.43
C ARG A 109 -3.39 -36.49 -15.87
N ALA A 110 -2.25 -36.44 -15.17
CA ALA A 110 -1.15 -37.34 -15.48
C ALA A 110 -1.60 -38.80 -15.20
N PRO A 111 -1.41 -39.73 -16.14
CA PRO A 111 -1.82 -41.12 -15.95
C PRO A 111 -0.78 -41.86 -15.09
N SER A 112 -0.96 -41.85 -13.76
CA SER A 112 -0.49 -42.90 -12.83
C SER A 112 -0.60 -42.46 -11.36
N ALA A 113 -0.80 -43.47 -10.50
CA ALA A 113 -0.83 -43.48 -9.04
C ALA A 113 -2.14 -42.97 -8.38
N SER A 114 -2.94 -43.93 -7.91
CA SER A 114 -4.07 -43.88 -6.98
C SER A 114 -4.93 -42.62 -6.97
N ALA A 115 -6.21 -42.79 -7.31
CA ALA A 115 -7.26 -41.79 -7.14
C ALA A 115 -7.55 -41.51 -5.65
N SER A 116 -6.59 -40.93 -4.93
CA SER A 116 -6.84 -40.33 -3.63
C SER A 116 -7.11 -38.84 -3.78
N HIS A 117 -8.10 -38.33 -3.06
CA HIS A 117 -8.31 -36.89 -2.89
C HIS A 117 -7.13 -36.21 -2.16
N THR A 118 -6.23 -36.97 -1.56
CA THR A 118 -5.05 -36.46 -0.85
C THR A 118 -4.00 -35.84 -1.77
N SER A 119 -3.81 -36.35 -3.00
CA SER A 119 -2.82 -35.80 -3.94
C SER A 119 -3.18 -36.14 -5.39
N GLY A 120 -3.10 -35.16 -6.29
CA GLY A 120 -3.41 -35.32 -7.71
C GLY A 120 -2.50 -34.49 -8.61
N ASN A 121 -2.00 -35.10 -9.69
CA ASN A 121 -1.17 -34.46 -10.69
C ASN A 121 -2.00 -33.99 -11.89
N PHE A 122 -1.92 -32.70 -12.18
CA PHE A 122 -2.68 -32.01 -13.20
C PHE A 122 -1.76 -31.26 -14.16
N GLU A 123 -2.24 -31.09 -15.38
CA GLU A 123 -1.68 -30.16 -16.35
C GLU A 123 -2.79 -29.21 -16.80
N PHE A 124 -2.60 -27.91 -16.56
CA PHE A 124 -3.55 -26.85 -16.89
C PHE A 124 -3.05 -26.07 -18.11
N ARG A 125 -3.82 -26.07 -19.20
CA ARG A 125 -3.45 -25.41 -20.46
C ARG A 125 -4.22 -24.12 -20.66
N GLY A 126 -3.60 -23.14 -21.33
CA GLY A 126 -4.17 -21.79 -21.45
C GLY A 126 -4.25 -21.08 -20.09
N ALA A 127 -3.36 -21.43 -19.16
CA ALA A 127 -3.47 -21.07 -17.77
C ALA A 127 -3.04 -19.61 -17.50
N SER A 128 -3.76 -18.93 -16.61
CA SER A 128 -3.38 -17.62 -16.10
C SER A 128 -3.89 -17.40 -14.68
N ILE A 129 -3.04 -16.85 -13.82
CA ILE A 129 -3.36 -16.48 -12.45
C ILE A 129 -4.10 -15.14 -12.47
N VAL A 130 -5.34 -15.15 -12.01
CA VAL A 130 -6.21 -13.97 -11.92
C VAL A 130 -6.33 -13.42 -10.50
N ASN A 131 -5.92 -14.19 -9.48
CA ASN A 131 -5.75 -13.75 -8.08
C ASN A 131 -4.45 -14.29 -7.49
N GLY A 132 -3.76 -13.51 -6.66
CA GLY A 132 -2.57 -13.97 -5.93
C GLY A 132 -1.24 -13.70 -6.64
N ALA A 133 -1.19 -12.72 -7.55
CA ALA A 133 0.04 -12.31 -8.23
C ALA A 133 1.15 -11.89 -7.25
N GLN A 134 0.79 -11.17 -6.17
CA GLN A 134 1.72 -10.80 -5.10
C GLN A 134 2.26 -12.03 -4.37
N THR A 135 1.40 -12.98 -4.01
CA THR A 135 1.79 -14.27 -3.38
C THR A 135 2.82 -15.00 -4.24
N VAL A 136 2.50 -15.29 -5.50
CA VAL A 136 3.39 -16.06 -6.38
C VAL A 136 4.70 -15.33 -6.65
N SER A 137 4.66 -14.02 -6.92
CA SER A 137 5.87 -13.23 -7.19
C SER A 137 6.77 -13.04 -5.96
N THR A 138 6.19 -12.97 -4.76
CA THR A 138 6.95 -12.87 -3.51
C THR A 138 7.59 -14.20 -3.15
N LEU A 139 6.85 -15.30 -3.19
CA LEU A 139 7.39 -16.63 -2.91
C LEU A 139 8.55 -16.98 -3.85
N ALA A 140 8.47 -16.57 -5.12
CA ALA A 140 9.55 -16.78 -6.09
C ALA A 140 10.86 -16.02 -5.78
N ARG A 141 10.84 -15.03 -4.87
CA ARG A 141 12.02 -14.28 -4.43
C ARG A 141 12.65 -14.85 -3.16
N ILE A 142 12.02 -15.84 -2.51
CA ILE A 142 12.55 -16.50 -1.32
C ILE A 142 13.64 -17.49 -1.76
N ALA A 143 14.80 -17.39 -1.13
CA ALA A 143 15.96 -18.21 -1.47
C ALA A 143 15.92 -19.60 -0.82
N ASP A 144 15.30 -19.70 0.36
CA ASP A 144 15.17 -20.95 1.12
C ASP A 144 14.08 -21.85 0.49
N ASP A 145 14.53 -22.88 -0.24
CA ASP A 145 13.65 -23.84 -0.89
C ASP A 145 13.01 -24.84 0.10
N GLU A 146 13.64 -25.08 1.24
CA GLU A 146 13.11 -25.97 2.29
C GLU A 146 11.92 -25.32 2.99
N ALA A 147 12.05 -24.04 3.36
CA ALA A 147 10.95 -23.25 3.90
C ALA A 147 9.76 -23.19 2.91
N LEU A 148 10.04 -22.99 1.61
CA LEU A 148 9.01 -22.97 0.57
C LEU A 148 8.28 -24.30 0.36
N GLY A 149 8.93 -25.43 0.64
CA GLY A 149 8.29 -26.75 0.63
C GLY A 149 7.25 -26.92 1.74
N SER A 150 7.44 -26.22 2.86
CA SER A 150 6.50 -26.19 3.99
C SER A 150 5.36 -25.19 3.81
N VAL A 151 5.52 -24.22 2.91
CA VAL A 151 4.47 -23.25 2.58
C VAL A 151 3.35 -23.93 1.79
N LYS A 152 2.15 -23.98 2.39
CA LYS A 152 0.92 -24.46 1.77
C LYS A 152 0.03 -23.30 1.34
N VAL A 153 -0.42 -23.30 0.08
CA VAL A 153 -1.25 -22.22 -0.48
C VAL A 153 -2.56 -22.81 -1.00
N SER A 154 -3.70 -22.24 -0.58
CA SER A 154 -4.98 -22.61 -1.17
C SER A 154 -5.02 -22.25 -2.67
N ILE A 155 -5.49 -23.16 -3.51
CA ILE A 155 -5.65 -22.92 -4.95
C ILE A 155 -7.09 -23.20 -5.39
N ARG A 156 -7.62 -22.31 -6.23
CA ARG A 156 -8.84 -22.53 -7.00
C ARG A 156 -8.50 -22.46 -8.48
N VAL A 157 -8.81 -23.53 -9.23
CA VAL A 157 -8.62 -23.60 -10.67
C VAL A 157 -9.98 -23.63 -11.36
N ILE A 158 -10.26 -22.68 -12.23
CA ILE A 158 -11.53 -22.57 -12.96
C ILE A 158 -11.27 -22.90 -14.43
N LEU A 159 -11.99 -23.89 -14.96
CA LEU A 159 -11.88 -24.30 -16.37
C LEU A 159 -12.85 -23.51 -17.24
N LEU A 160 -12.36 -23.03 -18.39
CA LEU A 160 -13.10 -22.14 -19.28
C LEU A 160 -13.66 -22.84 -20.52
N SER A 161 -13.19 -24.04 -20.89
CA SER A 161 -13.59 -24.72 -22.13
C SER A 161 -15.10 -24.94 -22.30
N GLU A 162 -15.82 -25.09 -21.19
CA GLU A 162 -17.28 -25.30 -21.16
C GLU A 162 -18.03 -24.10 -20.55
N ALA A 163 -17.34 -22.99 -20.31
CA ALA A 163 -17.94 -21.77 -19.80
C ALA A 163 -18.26 -20.80 -20.96
N PRO A 164 -19.20 -19.86 -20.78
CA PRO A 164 -19.43 -18.77 -21.72
C PRO A 164 -18.14 -17.98 -22.02
N ASP A 165 -17.99 -17.48 -23.25
CA ASP A 165 -16.77 -16.78 -23.71
C ASP A 165 -16.38 -15.59 -22.81
N ASP A 166 -17.36 -14.91 -22.20
CA ASP A 166 -17.16 -13.76 -21.32
C ASP A 166 -16.91 -14.14 -19.85
N PHE A 167 -17.12 -15.40 -19.47
CA PHE A 167 -17.02 -15.85 -18.08
C PHE A 167 -15.62 -15.65 -17.49
N GLY A 168 -14.57 -16.02 -18.23
CA GLY A 168 -13.19 -15.81 -17.79
C GLY A 168 -12.86 -14.33 -17.53
N SER A 169 -13.40 -13.44 -18.36
CA SER A 169 -13.28 -11.98 -18.22
C SER A 169 -14.01 -11.49 -16.97
N SER A 170 -15.22 -12.00 -16.72
CA SER A 170 -16.04 -11.69 -15.54
C SER A 170 -15.42 -12.19 -14.24
N VAL A 171 -14.87 -13.40 -14.22
CA VAL A 171 -14.09 -13.95 -13.10
C VAL A 171 -12.89 -13.04 -12.80
N THR A 172 -12.13 -12.70 -13.84
CA THR A 172 -10.96 -11.82 -13.73
C THR A 172 -11.35 -10.45 -13.18
N ARG A 173 -12.39 -9.81 -13.74
CA ARG A 173 -12.85 -8.49 -13.30
C ARG A 173 -13.31 -8.52 -11.85
N THR A 174 -14.20 -9.44 -11.49
CA THR A 174 -14.79 -9.52 -10.15
C THR A 174 -13.72 -9.79 -9.10
N ASN A 175 -12.83 -10.73 -9.36
CA ASN A 175 -11.75 -11.05 -8.44
C ASN A 175 -10.77 -9.87 -8.26
N ASN A 176 -10.50 -9.11 -9.32
CA ASN A 176 -9.69 -7.89 -9.24
C ASN A 176 -10.41 -6.69 -8.59
N LEU A 177 -11.73 -6.74 -8.40
CA LEU A 177 -12.52 -5.71 -7.72
C LEU A 177 -12.74 -6.00 -6.22
N GLN A 178 -12.41 -7.20 -5.72
CA GLN A 178 -12.55 -7.52 -4.30
C GLN A 178 -11.57 -6.70 -3.46
N ASN A 179 -12.07 -5.70 -2.71
CA ASN A 179 -11.26 -4.91 -1.80
C ASN A 179 -10.64 -5.81 -0.72
N ARG A 180 -9.32 -5.66 -0.50
CA ARG A 180 -8.63 -6.34 0.60
C ARG A 180 -9.00 -5.64 1.91
N VAL A 181 -9.29 -6.42 2.95
CA VAL A 181 -9.31 -5.93 4.33
C VAL A 181 -7.88 -5.58 4.73
N GLU A 182 -7.63 -4.30 4.99
CA GLU A 182 -6.35 -3.75 5.39
C GLU A 182 -6.27 -3.63 6.91
N GLY A 183 -5.05 -3.52 7.45
CA GLY A 183 -4.86 -3.30 8.90
C GLY A 183 -5.67 -2.11 9.43
N ARG A 184 -5.86 -1.07 8.59
CA ARG A 184 -6.66 0.10 8.94
C ARG A 184 -8.13 -0.21 9.21
N ASP A 185 -8.70 -1.27 8.63
CA ASP A 185 -10.11 -1.59 8.82
C ASP A 185 -10.38 -2.07 10.25
N PHE A 186 -9.35 -2.64 10.90
CA PHE A 186 -9.38 -3.03 12.31
C PHE A 186 -9.16 -1.86 13.28
N VAL A 187 -8.69 -0.71 12.81
CA VAL A 187 -8.46 0.48 13.64
C VAL A 187 -9.77 1.00 14.25
N SER A 188 -10.87 0.81 13.54
CA SER A 188 -12.23 1.11 14.05
C SER A 188 -12.63 0.33 15.31
N ARG A 189 -11.87 -0.69 15.70
CA ARG A 189 -12.08 -1.48 16.93
C ARG A 189 -11.17 -1.06 18.08
N ASP A 190 -10.27 -0.10 17.87
CA ASP A 190 -9.41 0.42 18.94
C ASP A 190 -10.16 1.46 19.77
N GLN A 191 -10.21 1.25 21.09
CA GLN A 191 -10.86 2.15 22.04
C GLN A 191 -10.29 3.58 22.02
N GLU A 192 -9.00 3.75 21.71
CA GLU A 192 -8.41 5.08 21.58
C GLU A 192 -9.01 5.86 20.40
N GLN A 193 -9.39 5.17 19.32
CA GLN A 193 -10.00 5.82 18.15
C GLN A 193 -11.43 6.23 18.45
N ASP A 194 -12.18 5.40 19.17
CA ASP A 194 -13.52 5.74 19.65
C ASP A 194 -13.49 6.94 20.59
N ARG A 195 -12.53 6.97 21.53
CA ARG A 195 -12.33 8.11 22.44
C ARG A 195 -12.00 9.38 21.68
N ILE A 196 -11.00 9.35 20.80
CA ILE A 196 -10.56 10.50 19.99
C ILE A 196 -11.72 11.02 19.11
N ARG A 197 -12.49 10.12 18.48
CA ARG A 197 -13.68 10.49 17.70
C ARG A 197 -14.76 11.13 18.57
N GLY A 198 -15.01 10.60 19.76
CA GLY A 198 -15.95 11.17 20.71
C GLY A 198 -15.56 12.59 21.13
N GLU A 199 -14.28 12.80 21.49
CA GLU A 199 -13.73 14.11 21.85
C GLU A 199 -13.84 15.11 20.69
N MET A 200 -13.49 14.71 19.48
CA MET A 200 -13.66 15.54 18.28
C MET A 200 -15.13 15.89 18.01
N SER A 201 -16.05 14.93 18.21
CA SER A 201 -17.48 15.14 17.99
C SER A 201 -18.08 16.17 18.95
N LEU A 202 -17.60 16.24 20.20
CA LEU A 202 -18.00 17.28 21.17
C LEU A 202 -17.67 18.69 20.66
N GLU A 203 -16.58 18.83 19.90
CA GLU A 203 -16.17 20.08 19.26
C GLU A 203 -16.67 20.21 17.81
N LYS A 204 -17.67 19.41 17.43
CA LYS A 204 -18.33 19.40 16.10
C LYS A 204 -17.40 19.04 14.94
N ILE A 205 -16.35 18.27 15.22
CA ILE A 205 -15.46 17.71 14.20
C ILE A 205 -15.89 16.28 13.86
N ASP A 206 -16.11 16.03 12.57
CA ASP A 206 -16.43 14.72 12.04
C ASP A 206 -15.16 13.92 11.69
N TYR A 207 -14.83 12.95 12.53
CA TYR A 207 -13.67 12.08 12.35
C TYR A 207 -14.06 10.71 11.76
N GLN A 208 -13.70 10.52 10.48
CA GLN A 208 -14.01 9.33 9.71
C GLN A 208 -12.92 8.27 9.83
N ILE A 209 -13.16 7.26 10.68
CA ILE A 209 -12.23 6.13 10.87
C ILE A 209 -12.38 5.09 9.76
N HIS A 210 -13.61 4.89 9.28
CA HIS A 210 -13.91 3.92 8.23
C HIS A 210 -13.51 4.44 6.86
N ARG A 211 -13.12 3.52 5.98
CA ARG A 211 -12.81 3.86 4.59
C ARG A 211 -14.09 4.31 3.88
N SER A 212 -14.06 5.54 3.38
CA SER A 212 -15.05 6.07 2.45
C SER A 212 -14.34 6.48 1.17
N GLU A 213 -14.88 6.07 0.01
CA GLU A 213 -14.30 6.39 -1.30
C GLU A 213 -14.59 7.84 -1.72
N ASP A 214 -15.64 8.43 -1.14
CA ASP A 214 -16.11 9.78 -1.47
C ASP A 214 -15.83 10.80 -0.35
N PHE A 215 -14.98 10.46 0.61
CA PHE A 215 -14.62 11.40 1.67
C PHE A 215 -13.84 12.59 1.11
N VAL A 216 -14.35 13.79 1.36
CA VAL A 216 -13.68 15.04 1.07
C VAL A 216 -13.40 15.75 2.39
N PRO A 217 -12.13 16.02 2.74
CA PRO A 217 -11.80 16.76 3.95
C PRO A 217 -12.40 18.17 3.91
N THR A 218 -12.97 18.62 5.03
CA THR A 218 -13.51 19.97 5.21
C THR A 218 -12.88 20.65 6.41
N ALA A 219 -13.18 21.92 6.66
CA ALA A 219 -12.74 22.62 7.87
C ALA A 219 -13.21 21.95 9.18
N LEU A 220 -14.26 21.10 9.11
CA LEU A 220 -14.86 20.43 10.26
C LEU A 220 -14.84 18.90 10.13
N SER A 221 -14.04 18.34 9.24
CA SER A 221 -13.92 16.88 9.10
C SER A 221 -12.50 16.44 8.75
N CYS A 222 -12.12 15.23 9.17
CA CYS A 222 -10.86 14.58 8.80
C CYS A 222 -11.05 13.06 8.73
N ASP A 223 -10.13 12.36 8.06
CA ASP A 223 -10.10 10.90 8.03
C ASP A 223 -8.91 10.31 8.81
N LEU A 224 -8.94 9.01 9.03
CA LEU A 224 -7.87 8.27 9.72
C LEU A 224 -6.50 8.47 9.06
N ILE A 225 -6.44 8.55 7.73
CA ILE A 225 -5.17 8.70 7.01
C ILE A 225 -4.55 10.07 7.25
N GLU A 226 -5.36 11.12 7.22
CA GLU A 226 -4.94 12.49 7.48
C GLU A 226 -4.49 12.65 8.94
N VAL A 227 -5.27 12.15 9.90
CA VAL A 227 -4.91 12.18 11.33
C VAL A 227 -3.60 11.43 11.59
N THR A 228 -3.46 10.21 11.04
CA THR A 228 -2.25 9.41 11.19
C THR A 228 -1.03 10.12 10.58
N THR A 229 -1.19 10.73 9.41
CA THR A 229 -0.11 11.47 8.76
C THR A 229 0.30 12.69 9.57
N ALA A 230 -0.67 13.45 10.09
CA ALA A 230 -0.44 14.64 10.89
C ALA A 230 0.28 14.31 12.20
N LEU A 231 -0.21 13.32 12.94
CA LEU A 231 0.43 12.87 14.19
C LEU A 231 1.81 12.27 13.94
N ALA A 232 2.01 11.54 12.84
CA ALA A 232 3.32 11.01 12.45
C ALA A 232 4.34 12.12 12.11
N CYS A 233 3.88 13.24 11.54
CA CYS A 233 4.71 14.42 11.32
C CYS A 233 4.98 15.20 12.62
N ALA A 234 4.00 15.29 13.52
CA ALA A 234 4.13 15.96 14.82
C ALA A 234 4.93 15.15 15.85
N SER A 235 5.11 13.85 15.63
CA SER A 235 5.88 12.97 16.49
C SER A 235 7.34 13.42 16.65
N SER A 236 7.88 13.25 17.86
CA SER A 236 9.28 13.52 18.18
C SER A 236 10.28 12.57 17.50
N ASP A 237 9.86 11.37 17.07
CA ASP A 237 10.68 10.51 16.20
C ASP A 237 10.42 10.82 14.71
N PRO A 238 11.41 11.37 13.98
CA PRO A 238 11.29 11.66 12.55
C PRO A 238 11.09 10.41 11.69
N SER A 239 11.33 9.22 12.22
CA SER A 239 11.07 7.96 11.51
C SER A 239 9.57 7.77 11.18
N HIS A 240 8.68 8.33 11.99
CA HIS A 240 7.24 8.24 11.78
C HIS A 240 6.79 9.02 10.54
N SER A 241 7.30 10.23 10.30
CA SER A 241 7.00 11.00 9.08
C SER A 241 7.48 10.28 7.81
N VAL A 242 8.61 9.55 7.89
CA VAL A 242 9.10 8.69 6.80
C VAL A 242 8.20 7.49 6.60
N ALA A 243 7.75 6.84 7.67
CA ALA A 243 6.80 5.73 7.59
C ALA A 243 5.50 6.19 6.92
N ALA A 244 4.95 7.34 7.30
CA ALA A 244 3.73 7.90 6.72
C ALA A 244 3.88 8.16 5.21
N LYS A 245 5.06 8.63 4.79
CA LYS A 245 5.37 8.87 3.38
C LYS A 245 5.61 7.59 2.57
N THR A 246 6.30 6.61 3.14
CA THR A 246 6.76 5.41 2.41
C THR A 246 5.70 4.32 2.36
N GLY A 247 4.82 4.25 3.35
CA GLY A 247 3.74 3.29 3.44
C GLY A 247 2.97 3.51 4.74
N ILE A 248 1.89 4.30 4.67
CA ILE A 248 1.01 4.58 5.82
C ILE A 248 0.43 3.28 6.42
N GLY A 249 0.28 2.22 5.60
CA GLY A 249 -0.17 0.90 6.03
C GLY A 249 0.65 0.30 7.18
N ARG A 250 1.92 0.69 7.32
CA ARG A 250 2.80 0.24 8.42
C ARG A 250 2.31 0.61 9.80
N PHE A 251 1.58 1.72 9.92
CA PHE A 251 0.94 2.11 11.17
C PHE A 251 -0.19 1.16 11.57
N TYR A 252 -0.68 0.32 10.67
CA TYR A 252 -1.82 -0.55 10.97
C TYR A 252 -1.47 -2.04 10.90
N ASN A 253 -0.18 -2.37 10.73
CA ASN A 253 0.30 -3.75 10.74
C ASN A 253 0.13 -4.40 12.11
N ASP A 254 0.32 -3.63 13.18
CA ASP A 254 0.11 -4.06 14.55
C ASP A 254 -0.35 -2.88 15.41
N LEU A 255 -1.58 -2.97 15.93
CA LEU A 255 -2.22 -1.92 16.71
C LEU A 255 -1.78 -1.92 18.19
N SER A 256 -0.98 -2.89 18.64
CA SER A 256 -0.51 -2.99 20.03
C SER A 256 0.89 -2.43 20.26
N ARG A 257 1.61 -2.01 19.21
CA ARG A 257 3.00 -1.51 19.31
C ARG A 257 3.27 -0.31 18.42
N ALA A 258 4.48 0.23 18.51
CA ALA A 258 4.96 1.27 17.61
C ALA A 258 5.02 0.75 16.16
N PRO A 259 4.79 1.61 15.15
CA PRO A 259 4.60 3.06 15.27
C PRO A 259 3.16 3.48 15.61
N TYR A 260 2.19 2.56 15.60
CA TYR A 260 0.78 2.87 15.88
C TYR A 260 0.57 3.46 17.28
N LYS A 261 0.94 2.71 18.33
CA LYS A 261 0.78 3.16 19.73
C LYS A 261 1.67 4.35 20.08
N ALA A 262 2.66 4.68 19.25
CA ALA A 262 3.46 5.89 19.45
C ALA A 262 2.67 7.17 19.15
N ILE A 263 1.66 7.11 18.27
CA ILE A 263 0.82 8.25 17.90
C ILE A 263 -0.63 8.13 18.38
N PHE A 264 -1.15 6.92 18.56
CA PHE A 264 -2.48 6.64 19.12
C PHE A 264 -2.34 5.96 20.48
N ASN A 265 -2.40 6.76 21.55
CA ASN A 265 -2.26 6.32 22.93
C ASN A 265 -3.12 7.20 23.85
N PRO A 266 -3.23 6.87 25.15
CA PRO A 266 -4.07 7.62 26.09
C PRO A 266 -3.74 9.12 26.20
N ASN A 267 -2.53 9.53 25.83
CA ASN A 267 -2.15 10.94 25.84
C ASN A 267 -2.56 11.68 24.58
N THR A 268 -2.98 11.02 23.50
CA THR A 268 -3.39 11.67 22.24
C THR A 268 -4.86 12.06 22.32
N SER A 269 -5.15 13.33 22.57
CA SER A 269 -6.53 13.84 22.57
C SER A 269 -7.08 14.08 21.15
N GLY A 270 -8.41 14.18 21.03
CA GLY A 270 -9.10 14.67 19.85
C GLY A 270 -8.60 16.04 19.40
N ALA A 271 -8.36 16.94 20.37
CA ALA A 271 -7.75 18.24 20.13
C ALA A 271 -6.35 18.13 19.50
N ARG A 272 -5.44 17.35 20.12
CA ARG A 272 -4.09 17.12 19.56
C ARG A 272 -4.14 16.58 18.15
N ALA A 273 -4.97 15.58 17.92
CA ALA A 273 -5.12 14.94 16.62
C ALA A 273 -5.63 15.92 15.55
N PHE A 274 -6.69 16.68 15.83
CA PHE A 274 -7.28 17.58 14.83
C PHE A 274 -6.44 18.85 14.62
N ASN A 275 -5.85 19.41 15.68
CA ASN A 275 -4.95 20.55 15.57
C ASN A 275 -3.69 20.19 14.77
N ALA A 276 -3.17 18.97 14.92
CA ALA A 276 -2.11 18.48 14.05
C ALA A 276 -2.57 18.43 12.58
N VAL A 277 -3.80 17.99 12.31
CA VAL A 277 -4.38 18.02 10.94
C VAL A 277 -4.44 19.45 10.40
N ARG A 278 -4.88 20.43 11.19
CA ARG A 278 -4.93 21.85 10.78
C ARG A 278 -3.54 22.38 10.38
N ILE A 279 -2.52 22.09 11.18
CA ILE A 279 -1.13 22.48 10.87
C ILE A 279 -0.65 21.78 9.61
N LEU A 280 -0.87 20.47 9.47
CA LEU A 280 -0.45 19.71 8.28
C LEU A 280 -1.08 20.28 7.01
N ARG A 281 -2.38 20.62 7.04
CA ARG A 281 -3.08 21.26 5.91
C ARG A 281 -2.47 22.60 5.53
N ALA A 282 -2.12 23.43 6.51
CA ALA A 282 -1.47 24.71 6.26
C ALA A 282 -0.08 24.53 5.63
N VAL A 283 0.70 23.54 6.07
CA VAL A 283 1.99 23.18 5.42
C VAL A 283 1.76 22.72 3.98
N ASP A 284 0.80 21.82 3.75
CA ASP A 284 0.52 21.30 2.40
C ASP A 284 0.00 22.41 1.47
N LYS A 285 -0.76 23.37 1.99
CA LYS A 285 -1.18 24.59 1.26
C LYS A 285 0.03 25.45 0.88
N TRP A 286 0.91 25.77 1.83
CA TRP A 286 2.14 26.52 1.55
C TRP A 286 2.99 25.82 0.47
N ILE A 287 3.14 24.49 0.54
CA ILE A 287 3.86 23.70 -0.47
C ILE A 287 3.18 23.83 -1.84
N ALA A 288 1.85 23.77 -1.90
CA ALA A 288 1.10 23.92 -3.15
C ALA A 288 1.30 25.31 -3.77
N ASP A 289 1.20 26.37 -2.97
CA ASP A 289 1.41 27.75 -3.39
C ASP A 289 2.84 27.93 -3.94
N ARG A 290 3.85 27.46 -3.20
CA ARG A 290 5.27 27.52 -3.64
C ARG A 290 5.51 26.74 -4.93
N LYS A 291 4.84 25.60 -5.13
CA LYS A 291 4.91 24.84 -6.38
C LYS A 291 4.26 25.56 -7.56
N SER A 292 3.16 26.30 -7.34
CA SER A 292 2.53 27.08 -8.41
C SER A 292 3.37 28.27 -8.87
N GLN A 293 4.19 28.81 -7.97
CA GLN A 293 5.09 29.94 -8.24
C GLN A 293 6.48 29.50 -8.75
N ALA A 294 6.75 28.19 -8.82
CA ALA A 294 8.07 27.69 -9.18
C ALA A 294 8.31 27.80 -10.70
N ASP A 295 9.31 28.60 -11.09
CA ASP A 295 9.73 28.75 -12.49
C ASP A 295 10.20 27.43 -13.13
N ARG A 296 10.79 26.55 -12.30
CA ARG A 296 11.39 25.28 -12.77
C ARG A 296 10.90 24.10 -11.94
N LYS A 297 10.35 23.10 -12.63
CA LYS A 297 9.85 21.84 -12.05
C LYS A 297 10.94 20.76 -11.92
N SER A 298 12.13 21.14 -11.47
CA SER A 298 13.28 20.23 -11.30
C SER A 298 14.32 20.82 -10.34
N GLY A 299 15.26 20.00 -9.88
CA GLY A 299 16.30 20.41 -8.94
C GLY A 299 15.88 20.23 -7.48
N TYR A 300 16.70 20.73 -6.55
CA TYR A 300 16.48 20.52 -5.12
C TYR A 300 15.25 21.24 -4.58
N SER A 301 15.00 22.48 -5.03
CA SER A 301 13.83 23.26 -4.66
C SER A 301 12.52 22.52 -4.95
N TRP A 302 12.33 22.11 -6.21
CA TRP A 302 11.17 21.32 -6.61
C TRP A 302 11.14 19.94 -5.95
N GLY A 303 12.29 19.27 -5.87
CA GLY A 303 12.38 17.93 -5.30
C GLY A 303 12.08 17.88 -3.79
N LEU A 304 12.41 18.92 -3.04
CA LEU A 304 12.03 19.08 -1.63
C LEU A 304 10.51 19.24 -1.51
N LEU A 305 9.87 20.06 -2.33
CA LEU A 305 8.42 20.25 -2.30
C LEU A 305 7.63 18.99 -2.69
N VAL A 306 8.18 18.15 -3.57
CA VAL A 306 7.50 16.92 -4.04
C VAL A 306 7.83 15.71 -3.19
N HIS A 307 9.11 15.52 -2.85
CA HIS A 307 9.57 14.32 -2.15
C HIS A 307 9.93 14.58 -0.68
N GLY A 308 10.23 15.80 -0.28
CA GLY A 308 10.54 16.12 1.11
C GLY A 308 9.36 16.66 1.92
N ASN A 309 8.16 16.73 1.34
CA ASN A 309 6.97 17.32 1.97
C ASN A 309 6.70 16.84 3.41
N ARG A 310 6.78 15.52 3.69
CA ARG A 310 6.56 15.00 5.06
C ARG A 310 7.72 15.26 6.02
N ALA A 311 8.95 15.34 5.50
CA ALA A 311 10.11 15.76 6.29
C ALA A 311 10.04 17.26 6.62
N MET A 312 9.62 18.08 5.66
CA MET A 312 9.37 19.50 5.85
C MET A 312 8.25 19.74 6.87
N ALA A 313 7.12 19.03 6.76
CA ALA A 313 6.05 19.11 7.75
C ALA A 313 6.54 18.76 9.15
N SER A 314 7.31 17.68 9.31
CA SER A 314 7.88 17.28 10.59
C SER A 314 8.82 18.33 11.18
N ALA A 315 9.64 18.96 10.34
CA ALA A 315 10.51 20.06 10.75
C ALA A 315 9.71 21.33 11.15
N VAL A 316 8.61 21.63 10.48
CA VAL A 316 7.71 22.74 10.84
C VAL A 316 7.01 22.47 12.19
N PHE A 317 6.54 21.26 12.44
CA PHE A 317 6.01 20.88 13.76
C PHE A 317 7.06 21.08 14.87
N ALA A 318 8.30 20.62 14.63
CA ALA A 318 9.39 20.82 15.59
C ALA A 318 9.68 22.30 15.86
N ARG A 319 9.59 23.16 14.84
CA ARG A 319 9.80 24.61 14.95
C ARG A 319 8.70 25.34 15.71
N LEU A 320 7.43 24.97 15.50
CA LEU A 320 6.29 25.57 16.20
C LEU A 320 6.18 25.07 17.65
N GLY A 321 6.67 23.84 17.89
CA GLY A 321 6.50 23.13 19.15
C GLY A 321 5.11 22.51 19.27
N ASN A 322 5.02 21.41 20.02
CA ASN A 322 3.79 20.62 20.10
C ASN A 322 2.77 21.14 21.14
N HIS A 323 3.11 22.16 21.92
CA HIS A 323 2.25 22.70 22.98
C HIS A 323 0.93 23.27 22.45
N LEU A 324 0.93 23.82 21.23
CA LEU A 324 -0.28 24.33 20.59
C LEU A 324 -1.30 23.22 20.28
N LEU A 325 -0.84 21.99 20.09
CA LEU A 325 -1.72 20.89 19.69
C LEU A 325 -2.72 20.54 20.80
N ASP A 326 -2.34 20.74 22.06
CA ASP A 326 -3.13 20.37 23.23
C ASP A 326 -4.24 21.37 23.59
N GLN A 327 -4.31 22.51 22.91
CA GLN A 327 -5.39 23.48 23.10
C GLN A 327 -6.72 22.94 22.57
N PRO A 328 -7.86 23.27 23.21
CA PRO A 328 -9.19 22.94 22.67
C PRO A 328 -9.31 23.38 21.20
N ILE A 329 -10.00 22.59 20.37
CA ILE A 329 -10.12 22.85 18.92
C ILE A 329 -10.77 24.21 18.67
N SER A 330 -11.75 24.58 19.49
CA SER A 330 -12.44 25.88 19.46
C SER A 330 -11.56 27.06 19.83
N GLU A 331 -10.52 26.84 20.63
CA GLU A 331 -9.59 27.88 21.11
C GLU A 331 -8.31 27.97 20.29
N PHE A 332 -8.13 27.07 19.31
CA PHE A 332 -6.94 27.04 18.49
C PHE A 332 -6.74 28.38 17.75
N PRO A 333 -5.51 28.96 17.73
CA PRO A 333 -5.30 30.34 17.33
C PRO A 333 -5.78 30.60 15.90
N THR A 334 -6.52 31.69 15.66
CA THR A 334 -7.02 32.02 14.32
C THR A 334 -5.91 32.41 13.34
N ASP A 335 -4.78 32.89 13.86
CA ASP A 335 -3.59 33.26 13.09
C ASP A 335 -2.61 32.11 12.86
N TYR A 336 -2.98 30.87 13.22
CA TYR A 336 -2.11 29.70 13.11
C TYR A 336 -1.56 29.51 11.69
N GLU A 337 -2.37 29.78 10.67
CA GLU A 337 -1.96 29.59 9.27
C GLU A 337 -0.79 30.52 8.92
N SER A 338 -0.86 31.79 9.32
CA SER A 338 0.23 32.75 9.12
C SER A 338 1.50 32.34 9.88
N LYS A 339 1.37 31.80 11.10
CA LYS A 339 2.50 31.26 11.88
C LYS A 339 3.12 30.04 11.21
N VAL A 340 2.30 29.14 10.66
CA VAL A 340 2.76 27.96 9.92
C VAL A 340 3.50 28.41 8.65
N PHE A 341 2.96 29.36 7.90
CA PHE A 341 3.60 29.90 6.70
C PHE A 341 4.96 30.53 7.01
N ALA A 342 5.04 31.33 8.09
CA ALA A 342 6.31 31.89 8.55
C ALA A 342 7.32 30.78 8.90
N ALA A 343 6.90 29.76 9.65
CA ALA A 343 7.74 28.61 9.96
C ALA A 343 8.18 27.83 8.70
N CYS A 344 7.33 27.74 7.67
CA CYS A 344 7.71 27.15 6.39
C CYS A 344 8.80 27.98 5.67
N GLU A 345 8.68 29.30 5.65
CA GLU A 345 9.69 30.20 5.06
C GLU A 345 11.04 30.14 5.79
N GLU A 346 11.04 29.86 7.09
CA GLU A 346 12.27 29.64 7.86
C GLU A 346 12.89 28.26 7.60
N VAL A 347 12.07 27.21 7.65
CA VAL A 347 12.53 25.81 7.56
C VAL A 347 12.98 25.44 6.13
N TYR A 348 12.28 25.93 5.11
CA TYR A 348 12.52 25.58 3.71
C TYR A 348 13.97 25.86 3.23
N PRO A 349 14.52 27.08 3.36
CA PRO A 349 15.88 27.38 2.91
C PRO A 349 16.94 26.58 3.69
N ILE A 350 16.71 26.30 4.98
CA ILE A 350 17.62 25.49 5.80
C ILE A 350 17.73 24.06 5.26
N ILE A 351 16.59 23.41 4.99
CA ILE A 351 16.59 22.06 4.44
C ILE A 351 17.20 22.07 3.04
N LEU A 352 16.87 23.07 2.22
CA LEU A 352 17.38 23.20 0.86
C LEU A 352 18.91 23.31 0.83
N ASP A 353 19.48 24.23 1.61
CA ASP A 353 20.93 24.43 1.74
C ASP A 353 21.63 23.15 2.21
N HIS A 354 21.05 22.45 3.19
CA HIS A 354 21.60 21.19 3.66
C HIS A 354 21.58 20.08 2.59
N LEU A 355 20.49 19.97 1.82
CA LEU A 355 20.41 18.99 0.74
C LEU A 355 21.46 19.24 -0.34
N GLU A 356 21.66 20.51 -0.72
CA GLU A 356 22.64 20.90 -1.72
C GLU A 356 24.08 20.64 -1.27
N LYS A 357 24.40 20.93 0.00
CA LYS A 357 25.75 20.74 0.56
C LYS A 357 26.09 19.29 0.88
N VAL A 358 25.17 18.56 1.51
CA VAL A 358 25.47 17.24 2.11
C VAL A 358 25.08 16.08 1.20
N PHE A 359 24.14 16.28 0.28
CA PHE A 359 23.68 15.24 -0.63
C PHE A 359 23.79 15.61 -2.11
N PRO A 360 24.95 16.12 -2.58
CA PRO A 360 25.12 16.50 -3.97
C PRO A 360 24.82 15.31 -4.89
N ASN A 361 24.10 15.56 -5.98
CA ASN A 361 23.70 14.60 -7.01
C ASN A 361 22.86 13.40 -6.53
N LYS A 362 22.30 13.38 -5.32
CA LYS A 362 21.42 12.29 -4.90
C LYS A 362 19.99 12.45 -5.44
N ALA A 363 19.41 11.32 -5.84
CA ALA A 363 17.99 11.24 -6.18
C ALA A 363 17.12 11.46 -4.92
N LEU A 364 16.51 12.64 -4.80
CA LEU A 364 15.70 13.04 -3.64
C LEU A 364 14.54 12.08 -3.35
N ALA A 365 13.95 11.49 -4.39
CA ALA A 365 12.91 10.47 -4.25
C ALA A 365 13.36 9.25 -3.43
N VAL A 366 14.65 8.88 -3.48
CA VAL A 366 15.24 7.79 -2.70
C VAL A 366 15.68 8.30 -1.33
N LEU A 367 16.29 9.48 -1.29
CA LEU A 367 16.80 10.10 -0.06
C LEU A 367 15.72 10.19 1.02
N PHE A 368 14.56 10.74 0.67
CA PHE A 368 13.43 10.92 1.58
C PHE A 368 12.60 9.65 1.82
N LYS A 369 13.09 8.47 1.39
CA LYS A 369 12.56 7.17 1.83
C LYS A 369 13.43 6.53 2.91
N GLY A 370 14.63 7.09 3.17
CA GLY A 370 15.57 6.57 4.15
C GLY A 370 15.39 7.21 5.54
N PRO A 371 15.04 6.45 6.59
CA PRO A 371 14.85 7.00 7.94
C PRO A 371 16.08 7.74 8.50
N LYS A 372 17.29 7.23 8.21
CA LYS A 372 18.55 7.86 8.66
C LYS A 372 18.73 9.27 8.11
N ASN A 373 18.47 9.49 6.82
CA ASN A 373 18.64 10.81 6.18
C ASN A 373 17.63 11.81 6.74
N CYS A 374 16.37 11.40 6.92
CA CYS A 374 15.35 12.27 7.50
C CYS A 374 15.62 12.61 8.97
N LYS A 375 16.17 11.66 9.75
CA LYS A 375 16.65 11.95 11.11
C LYS A 375 17.77 13.01 11.11
N THR A 376 18.71 12.93 10.17
CA THR A 376 19.77 13.94 10.03
C THR A 376 19.19 15.31 9.70
N ILE A 377 18.28 15.40 8.72
CA ILE A 377 17.61 16.65 8.33
C ILE A 377 16.85 17.24 9.51
N HIS A 378 16.05 16.43 10.21
CA HIS A 378 15.30 16.89 11.38
C HIS A 378 16.23 17.38 12.49
N LYS A 379 17.30 16.65 12.81
CA LYS A 379 18.28 17.07 13.83
C LYS A 379 18.92 18.40 13.48
N LEU A 380 19.28 18.62 12.22
CA LEU A 380 19.87 19.87 11.77
C LEU A 380 18.91 21.04 11.89
N VAL A 381 17.66 20.87 11.46
CA VAL A 381 16.64 21.91 11.58
C VAL A 381 16.38 22.25 13.04
N SER A 382 16.24 21.24 13.92
CA SER A 382 16.08 21.47 15.35
C SER A 382 17.28 22.19 15.97
N GLN A 383 18.52 21.89 15.55
CA GLN A 383 19.73 22.54 16.05
C GLN A 383 19.87 23.99 15.61
N GLN A 384 19.56 24.29 14.34
CA GLN A 384 19.68 25.65 13.79
C GLN A 384 18.55 26.59 14.21
N LEU A 385 17.39 26.05 14.58
CA LEU A 385 16.23 26.84 15.04
C LEU A 385 16.14 26.98 16.57
N SER A 386 17.03 26.32 17.31
CA SER A 386 17.19 26.49 18.78
C SER A 386 18.31 27.47 19.14
N ALA A 387 19.03 27.98 18.15
CA ALA A 387 20.07 29.00 18.26
C ALA A 387 19.51 30.34 17.77
#